data_AF-E3RZ35-F1
#
_entry.id   AF-E3RZ35-F1
#
_cell.length_a   1.000
_cell.length_b   1.000
_cell.length_c   1.000
_cell.angle_alpha   90.00
_cell.angle_beta   90.00
_cell.angle_gamma   90.00
#
_symmetry.space_group_name_H-M   'P 1'
#
loop_
_entity.id
_entity.type
_entity.pdbx_description
1 polymer ?
#
loop_
_entity_poly.entity_id
_entity_poly.type
_entity_poly.pdbx_seq_one_letter_code
_entity_poly.pdbx_strand_id
1 'polypeptide(L)'
;MNCPSRVDPEFPEGYNQNPDALNADATTRADLGFVANERARDGRAIDCLDLDNEVAPDRSQAIEDGRADASKAGHGLHMKSEAGKRTGLHSSEDVVRASGTTSDVPRAQRRGVFGGTVEIIRKYLTFVGPGFMVAVAYIDPGNYATDIAAGASFEYKLLFVVLMSNIFAIFLQSLCIKLGSVTGMNLAENCRAHLPLWLNYVLYLFAESAIIATDIAEVIGTAIALNILFHIPLVAGCAISILDVLIILLFYSPSGTMTAIRGFEIFVALLVLGVVVCFCFELSKVHASAGEVLHGYVPSSTLIKSQAIYQACGILGATVMPHSLYLGSGIVQPRLRDFDDNHNSTSFYDGDTGSLIDELKYKPSLAAIKHCMSYSIIELTVSLFTFALFVNSAIVIVAGASLYGQSEAADADLFSIHSLLSRSVAPAAGTLFALALLLSGLSAGIVCTIAGQMVSEGQLNWTIKPWIRRLITRSISITPSIIIAGAVGREGLSQALNGSQVALSVILPFVSAPLIWFTCRSRYMKVAVRHDNDVPLGTPGSAGVADHDVNEYVQMRNHWITAAFAVLIWGVIVVMNVAALVFTGMGIA
;
A
#
# COMPACT_ATOMS: atom_id res chain seq x y z
N MET A 1 14.98 -54.95 -58.23
CA MET A 1 15.26 -56.33 -57.74
C MET A 1 14.40 -56.58 -56.52
N ASN A 2 14.08 -57.84 -56.24
CA ASN A 2 13.46 -58.30 -54.98
C ASN A 2 14.47 -58.15 -53.80
N CYS A 3 14.14 -58.29 -52.51
CA CYS A 3 12.98 -58.89 -51.82
C CYS A 3 12.67 -58.14 -50.48
N PRO A 4 11.58 -58.46 -49.74
CA PRO A 4 11.10 -57.70 -48.56
C PRO A 4 11.31 -58.44 -47.22
N SER A 5 10.91 -57.82 -46.09
CA SER A 5 10.06 -58.48 -45.06
C SER A 5 9.74 -57.60 -43.83
N ARG A 6 8.45 -57.39 -43.54
CA ARG A 6 7.82 -57.62 -42.21
C ARG A 6 6.31 -57.75 -42.40
N VAL A 7 5.62 -58.41 -41.48
CA VAL A 7 4.17 -58.64 -41.48
C VAL A 7 3.62 -58.18 -40.14
N ASP A 8 2.47 -57.49 -40.15
CA ASP A 8 1.75 -57.09 -38.94
C ASP A 8 0.83 -58.23 -38.46
N PRO A 9 0.55 -58.33 -37.14
CA PRO A 9 -0.26 -59.42 -36.58
C PRO A 9 -1.76 -59.21 -36.82
N GLU A 10 -2.45 -60.31 -37.16
CA GLU A 10 -3.91 -60.35 -37.30
C GLU A 10 -4.61 -60.29 -35.93
N PHE A 11 -5.73 -59.56 -35.85
CA PHE A 11 -6.63 -59.57 -34.70
C PHE A 11 -7.97 -60.24 -35.08
N PRO A 12 -8.60 -61.06 -34.20
CA PRO A 12 -9.81 -61.80 -34.55
C PRO A 12 -11.03 -60.91 -34.84
N GLU A 13 -11.91 -61.40 -35.72
CA GLU A 13 -13.19 -60.76 -36.02
C GLU A 13 -14.10 -60.68 -34.77
N GLY A 14 -14.75 -59.54 -34.57
CA GLY A 14 -15.74 -59.35 -33.49
C GLY A 14 -15.69 -58.00 -32.76
N TYR A 15 -14.67 -57.17 -32.98
CA TYR A 15 -14.57 -55.86 -32.32
C TYR A 15 -15.54 -54.83 -32.90
N ASN A 16 -16.60 -54.53 -32.13
CA ASN A 16 -17.55 -53.44 -32.36
C ASN A 16 -16.83 -52.08 -32.39
N GLN A 17 -17.09 -51.26 -33.41
CA GLN A 17 -16.41 -49.96 -33.60
C GLN A 17 -17.16 -48.75 -33.03
N ASN A 18 -18.31 -48.93 -32.37
CA ASN A 18 -18.94 -47.84 -31.61
C ASN A 18 -18.27 -47.68 -30.22
N PRO A 19 -17.72 -46.50 -29.87
CA PRO A 19 -17.20 -46.23 -28.54
C PRO A 19 -18.33 -46.11 -27.51
N ASP A 20 -18.06 -46.57 -26.29
CA ASP A 20 -19.03 -46.55 -25.19
C ASP A 20 -19.28 -45.13 -24.66
N ALA A 21 -20.51 -44.82 -24.28
CA ALA A 21 -20.98 -43.45 -24.03
C ALA A 21 -20.48 -42.81 -22.70
N LEU A 22 -19.56 -43.47 -21.99
CA LEU A 22 -19.07 -43.10 -20.66
C LEU A 22 -17.55 -43.23 -20.50
N ASN A 23 -16.77 -43.04 -21.57
CA ASN A 23 -15.31 -43.03 -21.48
C ASN A 23 -14.76 -41.58 -21.37
N ALA A 24 -13.94 -41.31 -20.36
CA ALA A 24 -13.73 -39.97 -19.80
C ALA A 24 -12.61 -39.12 -20.46
N ASP A 25 -12.17 -39.47 -21.66
CA ASP A 25 -10.95 -38.92 -22.32
C ASP A 25 -11.27 -38.16 -23.63
N ALA A 26 -12.49 -37.63 -23.74
CA ALA A 26 -13.08 -37.09 -24.97
C ALA A 26 -13.32 -35.56 -24.97
N THR A 27 -12.35 -34.78 -24.47
CA THR A 27 -12.39 -33.29 -24.52
C THR A 27 -11.12 -32.69 -25.12
N THR A 28 -11.09 -32.66 -26.46
CA THR A 28 -10.40 -31.69 -27.33
C THR A 28 -9.05 -31.11 -26.86
N ARG A 29 -7.97 -31.79 -27.25
CA ARG A 29 -6.58 -31.31 -27.15
C ARG A 29 -6.22 -30.25 -28.23
N ALA A 30 -7.07 -29.24 -28.37
CA ALA A 30 -7.15 -28.40 -29.59
C ALA A 30 -6.79 -26.91 -29.40
N ASP A 31 -6.37 -26.47 -28.21
CA ASP A 31 -6.25 -25.03 -27.87
C ASP A 31 -4.97 -24.68 -27.06
N LEU A 32 -3.86 -25.37 -27.31
CA LEU A 32 -2.55 -25.12 -26.65
C LEU A 32 -1.36 -25.07 -27.63
N GLY A 33 -1.60 -24.58 -28.84
CA GLY A 33 -0.52 -24.25 -29.77
C GLY A 33 0.13 -22.90 -29.44
N PHE A 34 1.12 -22.86 -28.54
CA PHE A 34 2.21 -21.84 -28.55
C PHE A 34 3.39 -22.13 -27.59
N VAL A 35 3.25 -23.01 -26.59
CA VAL A 35 4.24 -23.18 -25.48
C VAL A 35 5.32 -24.26 -25.76
N ALA A 36 5.29 -24.92 -26.92
CA ALA A 36 6.05 -26.15 -27.16
C ALA A 36 7.48 -25.99 -27.74
N ASN A 37 7.99 -24.77 -27.95
CA ASN A 37 9.18 -24.55 -28.80
C ASN A 37 10.44 -23.99 -28.12
N GLU A 38 10.45 -23.77 -26.79
CA GLU A 38 11.61 -23.16 -26.08
C GLU A 38 12.45 -24.13 -25.22
N ARG A 39 12.14 -25.43 -25.20
CA ARG A 39 12.89 -26.44 -24.42
C ARG A 39 13.89 -27.28 -25.24
N ALA A 40 14.27 -26.82 -26.43
CA ALA A 40 15.11 -27.56 -27.37
C ALA A 40 16.38 -26.80 -27.81
N ARG A 41 16.99 -26.02 -26.89
CA ARG A 41 18.24 -25.31 -27.20
C ARG A 41 19.24 -25.19 -26.04
N ASP A 42 19.28 -26.21 -25.20
CA ASP A 42 20.29 -26.35 -24.15
C ASP A 42 21.04 -27.68 -24.30
N GLY A 43 22.37 -27.67 -24.10
CA GLY A 43 23.22 -28.86 -24.09
C GLY A 43 23.78 -29.36 -25.44
N ARG A 44 24.91 -28.79 -25.88
CA ARG A 44 26.10 -29.52 -26.39
C ARG A 44 27.28 -28.58 -26.61
N ALA A 45 28.38 -28.82 -25.90
CA ALA A 45 29.69 -28.24 -26.18
C ALA A 45 30.60 -29.31 -26.79
N ILE A 46 31.28 -28.99 -27.90
CA ILE A 46 32.41 -29.74 -28.47
C ILE A 46 33.33 -28.69 -29.14
N ASP A 47 34.63 -28.79 -28.90
CA ASP A 47 35.66 -27.94 -29.54
C ASP A 47 35.82 -28.22 -31.05
N CYS A 48 36.31 -27.24 -31.81
CA CYS A 48 37.52 -27.40 -32.63
C CYS A 48 37.99 -26.09 -33.29
N LEU A 49 39.26 -26.10 -33.71
CA LEU A 49 40.07 -24.98 -34.20
C LEU A 49 39.86 -24.62 -35.69
N ASP A 50 40.29 -23.40 -36.03
CA ASP A 50 40.86 -22.90 -37.29
C ASP A 50 40.23 -23.24 -38.67
N LEU A 51 39.91 -22.19 -39.44
CA LEU A 51 40.57 -21.90 -40.74
C LEU A 51 40.15 -20.52 -41.34
N ASP A 52 40.98 -20.00 -42.23
CA ASP A 52 40.90 -18.62 -42.80
C ASP A 52 39.98 -18.46 -44.03
N ASN A 53 39.64 -17.19 -44.34
CA ASN A 53 39.26 -16.61 -45.66
C ASN A 53 38.04 -17.23 -46.41
N GLU A 54 37.11 -16.46 -46.99
CA GLU A 54 37.35 -15.54 -48.11
C GLU A 54 36.24 -14.48 -48.31
N VAL A 55 36.68 -13.31 -48.80
CA VAL A 55 36.13 -12.53 -49.94
C VAL A 55 34.60 -12.47 -50.16
N ALA A 56 34.03 -11.27 -50.01
CA ALA A 56 32.74 -10.89 -50.62
C ALA A 56 32.87 -10.58 -52.12
N PRO A 57 31.77 -10.64 -52.89
CA PRO A 57 31.35 -9.38 -53.52
C PRO A 57 29.83 -9.11 -53.56
N ASP A 58 29.52 -7.82 -53.56
CA ASP A 58 28.25 -7.17 -53.92
C ASP A 58 27.67 -7.65 -55.27
N ARG A 59 26.34 -7.78 -55.34
CA ARG A 59 25.62 -7.42 -56.57
C ARG A 59 24.20 -6.88 -56.36
N SER A 60 24.09 -5.58 -56.63
CA SER A 60 22.89 -4.75 -56.71
C SER A 60 21.88 -5.10 -57.85
N GLN A 61 20.68 -4.50 -57.75
CA GLN A 61 19.72 -4.08 -58.82
C GLN A 61 18.51 -4.96 -59.25
N ALA A 62 17.50 -4.22 -59.76
CA ALA A 62 16.22 -4.55 -60.40
C ALA A 62 15.06 -5.07 -59.50
N ILE A 63 13.79 -4.59 -59.50
CA ILE A 63 12.89 -3.69 -60.30
C ILE A 63 11.71 -4.46 -60.98
N GLU A 64 10.52 -3.81 -61.03
CA GLU A 64 9.26 -4.16 -61.75
C GLU A 64 8.43 -5.37 -61.25
N ASP A 65 7.08 -5.39 -61.32
CA ASP A 65 6.06 -4.31 -61.37
C ASP A 65 4.62 -4.85 -61.05
N GLY A 66 3.63 -3.95 -60.88
CA GLY A 66 2.18 -4.23 -60.89
C GLY A 66 1.49 -4.08 -59.51
N ARG A 67 0.57 -3.12 -59.26
CA ARG A 67 -0.79 -2.86 -59.81
C ARG A 67 -1.79 -4.01 -59.60
N ALA A 68 -3.04 -3.79 -59.19
CA ALA A 68 -3.78 -2.64 -58.61
C ALA A 68 -5.13 -3.22 -58.04
N ASP A 69 -6.15 -2.52 -57.51
CA ASP A 69 -6.52 -1.11 -57.24
C ASP A 69 -7.63 -1.17 -56.13
N ALA A 70 -8.35 -0.15 -55.60
CA ALA A 70 -8.48 1.30 -55.81
C ALA A 70 -9.13 1.97 -54.57
N SER A 71 -9.25 3.31 -54.59
CA SER A 71 -10.49 4.09 -54.30
C SER A 71 -10.43 5.20 -53.24
N LYS A 72 -10.26 6.46 -53.73
CA LYS A 72 -10.99 7.72 -53.36
C LYS A 72 -10.95 8.20 -51.89
N ALA A 73 -10.89 9.50 -51.56
CA ALA A 73 -10.67 10.79 -52.23
C ALA A 73 -10.51 11.85 -51.10
N GLY A 74 -10.09 13.12 -51.28
CA GLY A 74 -9.65 13.90 -52.44
C GLY A 74 -9.60 15.41 -52.09
N HIS A 75 -8.83 16.21 -52.85
CA HIS A 75 -8.55 17.65 -52.67
C HIS A 75 -7.74 18.05 -51.40
N GLY A 76 -6.91 19.10 -51.44
CA GLY A 76 -6.53 19.95 -52.57
C GLY A 76 -5.40 20.95 -52.23
N LEU A 77 -4.49 21.20 -53.17
CA LEU A 77 -3.32 22.08 -53.04
C LEU A 77 -3.53 23.44 -53.73
N HIS A 78 -2.81 24.48 -53.30
CA HIS A 78 -1.89 25.34 -54.08
C HIS A 78 -1.33 26.43 -53.14
N MET A 79 -0.03 26.78 -53.03
CA MET A 79 1.13 26.85 -53.95
C MET A 79 1.22 28.14 -54.78
N LYS A 80 2.18 29.02 -54.41
CA LYS A 80 3.17 29.62 -55.35
C LYS A 80 4.29 30.41 -54.63
N SER A 81 5.33 30.73 -55.41
CA SER A 81 6.52 31.52 -55.05
C SER A 81 6.79 32.53 -56.17
N GLU A 82 7.31 33.72 -55.83
CA GLU A 82 8.21 34.62 -56.61
C GLU A 82 8.42 35.91 -55.76
N ALA A 83 9.65 36.31 -55.39
CA ALA A 83 10.73 36.90 -56.22
C ALA A 83 10.50 38.38 -56.57
N GLY A 84 11.23 39.29 -55.89
CA GLY A 84 11.24 40.72 -56.17
C GLY A 84 12.45 41.42 -55.55
N LYS A 85 13.34 41.97 -56.39
CA LYS A 85 14.63 42.58 -55.97
C LYS A 85 14.98 43.78 -56.85
N ARG A 86 15.04 45.00 -56.28
CA ARG A 86 15.59 46.21 -56.93
C ARG A 86 15.91 47.32 -55.91
N THR A 87 17.13 47.89 -56.05
CA THR A 87 17.54 49.32 -55.90
C THR A 87 16.80 50.24 -54.89
N GLY A 88 17.45 51.06 -54.06
CA GLY A 88 18.86 51.45 -53.86
C GLY A 88 18.87 52.75 -53.02
N LEU A 89 19.86 53.11 -52.18
CA LEU A 89 21.15 53.76 -52.46
C LEU A 89 21.42 54.72 -51.26
N HIS A 90 22.67 55.17 -51.00
CA HIS A 90 23.08 56.07 -49.88
C HIS A 90 22.98 55.46 -48.46
N SER A 91 23.82 55.81 -47.47
CA SER A 91 25.13 56.50 -47.47
C SER A 91 25.99 55.97 -46.30
N SER A 92 27.31 56.15 -46.35
CA SER A 92 28.25 55.74 -45.28
C SER A 92 28.24 56.69 -44.08
N GLU A 93 28.50 56.16 -42.87
CA GLU A 93 29.27 56.83 -41.80
C GLU A 93 29.69 55.82 -40.69
N ASP A 94 30.96 55.84 -40.28
CA ASP A 94 31.57 54.97 -39.26
C ASP A 94 32.04 55.78 -38.03
N VAL A 95 31.36 55.69 -36.87
CA VAL A 95 31.91 56.20 -35.58
C VAL A 95 31.56 55.33 -34.36
N VAL A 96 32.52 54.47 -34.00
CA VAL A 96 33.03 54.18 -32.64
C VAL A 96 32.22 54.65 -31.39
N ARG A 97 31.53 53.68 -30.76
CA ARG A 97 31.61 53.29 -29.32
C ARG A 97 31.22 54.29 -28.20
N ALA A 98 30.08 54.04 -27.52
CA ALA A 98 29.92 54.28 -26.07
C ALA A 98 28.79 53.43 -25.42
N SER A 99 28.96 53.17 -24.12
CA SER A 99 28.06 52.59 -23.09
C SER A 99 26.53 52.51 -23.29
N GLY A 100 25.92 51.39 -22.86
CA GLY A 100 24.47 51.31 -22.56
C GLY A 100 23.97 49.92 -22.18
N THR A 101 23.91 49.58 -20.89
CA THR A 101 23.36 48.30 -20.40
C THR A 101 21.86 48.40 -20.09
N THR A 102 21.02 47.66 -20.81
CA THR A 102 19.65 47.31 -20.38
C THR A 102 19.37 45.84 -20.66
N SER A 103 19.10 45.07 -19.61
CA SER A 103 18.79 43.64 -19.68
C SER A 103 17.29 43.42 -19.94
N ASP A 104 16.96 42.64 -20.97
CA ASP A 104 15.58 42.19 -21.19
C ASP A 104 15.12 41.23 -20.07
N VAL A 105 14.00 41.56 -19.43
CA VAL A 105 13.35 40.73 -18.42
C VAL A 105 12.13 40.05 -19.07
N PRO A 106 12.02 38.70 -19.03
CA PRO A 106 10.86 38.02 -19.61
C PRO A 106 9.57 38.42 -18.90
N ARG A 107 8.55 38.79 -19.69
CA ARG A 107 7.24 39.25 -19.18
C ARG A 107 6.59 38.20 -18.27
N ALA A 108 6.54 38.49 -16.97
CA ALA A 108 5.82 37.67 -15.99
C ALA A 108 4.30 37.70 -16.27
N GLN A 109 3.79 36.62 -16.88
CA GLN A 109 2.36 36.44 -17.12
C GLN A 109 1.62 36.23 -15.78
N ARG A 110 0.78 37.20 -15.39
CA ARG A 110 -0.04 37.13 -14.17
C ARG A 110 -1.06 36.00 -14.24
N ARG A 111 -0.67 34.77 -13.87
CA ARG A 111 -1.61 33.71 -13.49
C ARG A 111 -2.38 34.20 -12.26
N GLY A 112 -3.72 34.22 -12.33
CA GLY A 112 -4.54 34.65 -11.20
C GLY A 112 -4.39 33.70 -10.01
N VAL A 113 -4.31 34.24 -8.79
CA VAL A 113 -4.08 33.45 -7.55
C VAL A 113 -5.08 32.29 -7.43
N PHE A 114 -6.35 32.53 -7.73
CA PHE A 114 -7.41 31.52 -7.75
C PHE A 114 -7.13 30.35 -8.72
N GLY A 115 -6.57 30.64 -9.90
CA GLY A 115 -6.18 29.61 -10.87
C GLY A 115 -5.04 28.76 -10.35
N GLY A 116 -4.03 29.38 -9.74
CA GLY A 116 -2.93 28.66 -9.07
C GLY A 116 -3.42 27.75 -7.94
N THR A 117 -4.32 28.22 -7.08
CA THR A 117 -4.91 27.42 -6.00
C THR A 117 -5.71 26.24 -6.54
N VAL A 118 -6.54 26.42 -7.58
CA VAL A 118 -7.29 25.31 -8.21
C VAL A 118 -6.36 24.30 -8.89
N GLU A 119 -5.28 24.75 -9.52
CA GLU A 119 -4.27 23.88 -10.15
C GLU A 119 -3.47 23.07 -9.10
N ILE A 120 -3.14 23.69 -7.96
CA ILE A 120 -2.52 23.02 -6.80
C ILE A 120 -3.48 22.00 -6.18
N ILE A 121 -4.75 22.35 -5.96
CA ILE A 121 -5.77 21.43 -5.42
C ILE A 121 -6.00 20.25 -6.37
N ARG A 122 -6.08 20.50 -7.69
CA ARG A 122 -6.22 19.44 -8.69
C ARG A 122 -5.01 18.52 -8.75
N LYS A 123 -3.79 19.06 -8.62
CA LYS A 123 -2.56 18.26 -8.50
C LYS A 123 -2.55 17.43 -7.21
N TYR A 124 -2.95 18.02 -6.08
CA TYR A 124 -3.07 17.31 -4.79
C TYR A 124 -4.09 16.16 -4.87
N LEU A 125 -5.29 16.41 -5.41
CA LEU A 125 -6.32 15.39 -5.68
C LEU A 125 -5.88 14.27 -6.64
N THR A 126 -4.82 14.48 -7.42
CA THR A 126 -4.23 13.44 -8.28
C THR A 126 -3.26 12.53 -7.50
N PHE A 127 -2.74 13.00 -6.36
CA PHE A 127 -1.92 12.20 -5.45
C PHE A 127 -2.76 11.50 -4.37
N VAL A 128 -3.83 12.13 -3.86
CA VAL A 128 -4.75 11.57 -2.85
C VAL A 128 -5.12 10.11 -3.13
N GLY A 129 -4.91 9.25 -2.13
CA GLY A 129 -5.11 7.80 -2.19
C GLY A 129 -4.41 7.06 -1.04
N PRO A 130 -3.06 6.98 -1.01
CA PRO A 130 -2.29 6.20 -0.04
C PRO A 130 -2.44 6.71 1.39
N GLY A 131 -2.62 8.02 1.59
CA GLY A 131 -2.90 8.60 2.91
C GLY A 131 -4.24 8.09 3.47
N PHE A 132 -5.26 7.96 2.62
CA PHE A 132 -6.54 7.35 3.01
C PHE A 132 -6.41 5.84 3.23
N MET A 133 -5.78 5.12 2.29
CA MET A 133 -5.55 3.67 2.41
C MET A 133 -4.77 3.28 3.66
N VAL A 134 -3.83 4.12 4.13
CA VAL A 134 -3.16 3.92 5.41
C VAL A 134 -4.05 4.36 6.58
N ALA A 135 -4.75 5.51 6.50
CA ALA A 135 -5.68 5.96 7.53
C ALA A 135 -6.79 4.94 7.88
N VAL A 136 -7.22 4.13 6.91
CA VAL A 136 -8.20 3.03 7.09
C VAL A 136 -7.79 2.05 8.19
N ALA A 137 -6.50 1.73 8.30
CA ALA A 137 -5.99 0.83 9.35
C ALA A 137 -6.30 1.36 10.76
N TYR A 138 -6.29 2.68 10.92
CA TYR A 138 -6.48 3.37 12.20
C TYR A 138 -7.96 3.58 12.56
N ILE A 139 -8.89 3.05 11.76
CA ILE A 139 -10.36 3.19 11.89
C ILE A 139 -11.02 1.79 11.92
N ASP A 140 -10.29 0.77 12.34
CA ASP A 140 -10.77 -0.63 12.40
C ASP A 140 -11.65 -0.92 13.65
N PRO A 141 -12.33 -2.09 13.71
CA PRO A 141 -13.11 -2.49 14.88
C PRO A 141 -12.30 -2.70 16.17
N GLY A 142 -10.99 -2.94 16.08
CA GLY A 142 -10.08 -3.02 17.23
C GLY A 142 -9.93 -1.67 17.96
N ASN A 143 -9.72 -0.58 17.22
CA ASN A 143 -9.68 0.78 17.78
C ASN A 143 -11.00 1.16 18.48
N TYR A 144 -12.15 0.77 17.90
CA TYR A 144 -13.46 1.02 18.51
C TYR A 144 -13.54 0.44 19.94
N ALA A 145 -13.11 -0.82 20.14
CA ALA A 145 -13.16 -1.46 21.46
C ALA A 145 -12.35 -0.69 22.51
N THR A 146 -11.13 -0.26 22.17
CA THR A 146 -10.26 0.48 23.10
C THR A 146 -10.74 1.90 23.37
N ASP A 147 -11.23 2.61 22.34
CA ASP A 147 -11.68 3.99 22.48
C ASP A 147 -13.01 4.11 23.24
N ILE A 148 -13.92 3.13 23.07
CA ILE A 148 -15.19 3.14 23.82
C ILE A 148 -14.97 2.80 25.29
N ALA A 149 -14.15 1.79 25.60
CA ALA A 149 -13.79 1.46 26.98
C ALA A 149 -13.11 2.65 27.68
N ALA A 150 -12.23 3.36 26.97
CA ALA A 150 -11.59 4.58 27.43
C ALA A 150 -12.58 5.71 27.73
N GLY A 151 -13.54 5.95 26.84
CA GLY A 151 -14.58 6.97 27.03
C GLY A 151 -15.54 6.63 28.18
N ALA A 152 -16.03 5.39 28.24
CA ALA A 152 -16.91 4.93 29.31
C ALA A 152 -16.24 4.97 30.70
N SER A 153 -14.94 4.68 30.78
CA SER A 153 -14.18 4.63 32.04
C SER A 153 -13.66 6.00 32.50
N PHE A 154 -13.23 6.86 31.58
CA PHE A 154 -12.51 8.10 31.91
C PHE A 154 -13.07 9.37 31.25
N GLU A 155 -14.25 9.30 30.62
CA GLU A 155 -14.95 10.43 30.00
C GLU A 155 -14.10 11.01 28.85
N TYR A 156 -13.62 12.24 28.96
CA TYR A 156 -12.75 12.87 27.95
C TYR A 156 -11.25 12.77 28.27
N LYS A 157 -10.87 12.19 29.43
CA LYS A 157 -9.50 12.33 29.99
C LYS A 157 -8.42 11.52 29.25
N LEU A 158 -8.82 10.63 28.33
CA LEU A 158 -7.95 9.83 27.46
C LEU A 158 -7.84 10.37 26.02
N LEU A 159 -8.53 11.46 25.64
CA LEU A 159 -8.37 12.08 24.30
C LEU A 159 -6.92 12.54 24.05
N PHE A 160 -6.21 13.00 25.10
CA PHE A 160 -4.77 13.26 25.03
C PHE A 160 -3.96 12.02 24.57
N VAL A 161 -4.34 10.81 24.99
CA VAL A 161 -3.65 9.58 24.58
C VAL A 161 -3.96 9.23 23.13
N VAL A 162 -5.22 9.35 22.68
CA VAL A 162 -5.59 9.17 21.27
C VAL A 162 -4.81 10.13 20.37
N LEU A 163 -4.72 11.41 20.76
CA LEU A 163 -3.91 12.42 20.05
C LEU A 163 -2.42 12.06 20.01
N MET A 164 -1.81 11.71 21.15
CA MET A 164 -0.39 11.31 21.22
C MET A 164 -0.11 10.04 20.40
N SER A 165 -1.01 9.06 20.48
CA SER A 165 -0.95 7.81 19.72
C SER A 165 -0.99 8.07 18.21
N ASN A 166 -1.90 8.92 17.74
CA ASN A 166 -1.97 9.30 16.33
C ASN A 166 -0.74 10.13 15.88
N ILE A 167 -0.16 10.96 16.75
CA ILE A 167 1.11 11.64 16.45
C ILE A 167 2.26 10.63 16.28
N PHE A 168 2.32 9.58 17.11
CA PHE A 168 3.29 8.49 16.94
C PHE A 168 3.03 7.69 15.66
N ALA A 169 1.77 7.42 15.32
CA ALA A 169 1.38 6.78 14.06
C ALA A 169 1.83 7.58 12.84
N ILE A 170 1.47 8.87 12.75
CA ILE A 170 1.89 9.78 11.67
C ILE A 170 3.41 9.80 11.53
N PHE A 171 4.14 9.86 12.65
CA PHE A 171 5.60 9.87 12.63
C PHE A 171 6.19 8.55 12.11
N LEU A 172 5.76 7.41 12.64
CA LEU A 172 6.25 6.09 12.20
C LEU A 172 5.87 5.81 10.74
N GLN A 173 4.66 6.18 10.31
CA GLN A 173 4.25 6.05 8.92
C GLN A 173 5.02 6.99 7.97
N SER A 174 5.38 8.20 8.42
CA SER A 174 6.29 9.07 7.66
C SER A 174 7.67 8.45 7.48
N LEU A 175 8.15 7.64 8.46
CA LEU A 175 9.36 6.84 8.31
C LEU A 175 9.16 5.67 7.33
N CYS A 176 7.99 5.03 7.30
CA CYS A 176 7.66 3.97 6.34
C CYS A 176 7.65 4.49 4.90
N ILE A 177 6.94 5.59 4.64
CA ILE A 177 6.92 6.28 3.34
C ILE A 177 8.34 6.64 2.90
N LYS A 178 9.16 7.17 3.82
CA LYS A 178 10.54 7.52 3.52
C LYS A 178 11.40 6.29 3.21
N LEU A 179 11.24 5.17 3.92
CA LEU A 179 11.96 3.93 3.65
C LEU A 179 11.63 3.39 2.25
N GLY A 180 10.34 3.28 1.93
CA GLY A 180 9.86 2.82 0.62
C GLY A 180 10.32 3.74 -0.52
N SER A 181 10.18 5.06 -0.32
CA SER A 181 10.60 6.06 -1.30
C SER A 181 12.11 6.01 -1.56
N VAL A 182 12.95 5.99 -0.51
CA VAL A 182 14.41 6.09 -0.68
C VAL A 182 15.04 4.79 -1.15
N THR A 183 14.57 3.63 -0.67
CA THR A 183 15.20 2.33 -1.01
C THR A 183 14.63 1.69 -2.28
N GLY A 184 13.47 2.14 -2.76
CA GLY A 184 12.68 1.45 -3.78
C GLY A 184 12.02 0.16 -3.30
N MET A 185 12.24 -0.23 -2.03
CA MET A 185 11.81 -1.51 -1.45
C MET A 185 10.89 -1.29 -0.24
N ASN A 186 9.90 -2.16 -0.07
CA ASN A 186 9.04 -2.10 1.13
C ASN A 186 9.78 -2.59 2.40
N LEU A 187 9.16 -2.47 3.58
CA LEU A 187 9.77 -2.83 4.86
C LEU A 187 10.07 -4.34 4.97
N ALA A 188 9.23 -5.20 4.40
CA ALA A 188 9.39 -6.65 4.39
C ALA A 188 10.59 -7.08 3.52
N GLU A 189 10.68 -6.52 2.32
CA GLU A 189 11.82 -6.69 1.41
C GLU A 189 13.13 -6.18 2.02
N ASN A 190 13.11 -5.02 2.67
CA ASN A 190 14.28 -4.49 3.38
C ASN A 190 14.73 -5.42 4.52
N CYS A 191 13.79 -6.04 5.24
CA CYS A 191 14.09 -7.06 6.24
C CYS A 191 14.75 -8.29 5.61
N ARG A 192 14.19 -8.84 4.52
CA ARG A 192 14.77 -9.99 3.80
C ARG A 192 16.17 -9.72 3.26
N ALA A 193 16.39 -8.53 2.67
CA ALA A 193 17.66 -8.19 2.00
C ALA A 193 18.83 -7.90 2.96
N HIS A 194 18.55 -7.58 4.23
CA HIS A 194 19.56 -7.02 5.14
C HIS A 194 19.65 -7.67 6.53
N LEU A 195 18.68 -8.52 6.92
CA LEU A 195 18.68 -9.22 8.20
C LEU A 195 19.06 -10.69 8.00
N PRO A 196 19.66 -11.36 9.01
CA PRO A 196 19.93 -12.79 8.92
C PRO A 196 18.62 -13.58 8.84
N LEU A 197 18.64 -14.70 8.09
CA LEU A 197 17.44 -15.49 7.76
C LEU A 197 16.56 -15.82 8.98
N TRP A 198 17.16 -16.20 10.11
CA TRP A 198 16.42 -16.53 11.34
C TRP A 198 15.57 -15.34 11.83
N LEU A 199 16.09 -14.11 11.75
CA LEU A 199 15.38 -12.92 12.19
C LEU A 199 14.29 -12.52 11.18
N ASN A 200 14.54 -12.73 9.88
CA ASN A 200 13.51 -12.54 8.85
C ASN A 200 12.31 -13.48 9.07
N TYR A 201 12.54 -14.77 9.37
CA TYR A 201 11.46 -15.71 9.69
C TYR A 201 10.71 -15.38 10.99
N VAL A 202 11.41 -14.93 12.04
CA VAL A 202 10.75 -14.47 13.29
C VAL A 202 9.89 -13.23 13.04
N LEU A 203 10.41 -12.24 12.29
CA LEU A 203 9.64 -11.04 11.93
C LEU A 203 8.46 -11.35 11.02
N TYR A 204 8.59 -12.30 10.10
CA TYR A 204 7.48 -12.79 9.27
C TYR A 204 6.39 -13.45 10.13
N LEU A 205 6.76 -14.32 11.08
CA LEU A 205 5.80 -14.95 11.99
C LEU A 205 5.05 -13.91 12.83
N PHE A 206 5.73 -12.87 13.31
CA PHE A 206 5.10 -11.76 14.01
C PHE A 206 4.19 -10.92 13.10
N ALA A 207 4.61 -10.63 11.86
CA ALA A 207 3.81 -9.89 10.90
C ALA A 207 2.51 -10.63 10.53
N GLU A 208 2.58 -11.93 10.22
CA GLU A 208 1.39 -12.76 9.96
C GLU A 208 0.52 -12.92 11.20
N SER A 209 1.09 -13.04 12.40
CA SER A 209 0.33 -13.08 13.66
C SER A 209 -0.44 -11.78 13.90
N ALA A 210 0.16 -10.61 13.58
CA ALA A 210 -0.54 -9.33 13.63
C ALA A 210 -1.65 -9.22 12.58
N ILE A 211 -1.43 -9.73 11.35
CA ILE A 211 -2.47 -9.76 10.31
C ILE A 211 -3.65 -10.64 10.74
N ILE A 212 -3.39 -11.82 11.31
CA ILE A 212 -4.44 -12.72 11.83
C ILE A 212 -5.16 -12.09 13.03
N ALA A 213 -4.45 -11.39 13.91
CA ALA A 213 -5.05 -10.69 15.06
C ALA A 213 -6.02 -9.57 14.62
N THR A 214 -5.66 -8.76 13.62
CA THR A 214 -6.59 -7.78 13.04
C THR A 214 -7.73 -8.46 12.27
N ASP A 215 -7.46 -9.51 11.49
CA ASP A 215 -8.49 -10.27 10.77
C ASP A 215 -9.53 -10.87 11.75
N ILE A 216 -9.12 -11.32 12.94
CA ILE A 216 -10.03 -11.72 14.04
C ILE A 216 -10.87 -10.53 14.52
N ALA A 217 -10.27 -9.37 14.80
CA ALA A 217 -11.00 -8.19 15.24
C ALA A 217 -12.06 -7.75 14.21
N GLU A 218 -11.72 -7.87 12.93
CA GLU A 218 -12.56 -7.53 11.80
C GLU A 218 -13.71 -8.54 11.55
N VAL A 219 -13.44 -9.85 11.66
CA VAL A 219 -14.49 -10.90 11.67
C VAL A 219 -15.48 -10.64 12.80
N ILE A 220 -14.99 -10.33 14.00
CA ILE A 220 -15.81 -10.07 15.19
C ILE A 220 -16.64 -8.80 14.99
N GLY A 221 -16.03 -7.66 14.63
CA GLY A 221 -16.75 -6.41 14.36
C GLY A 221 -17.84 -6.58 13.29
N THR A 222 -17.54 -7.31 12.20
CA THR A 222 -18.50 -7.63 11.14
C THR A 222 -19.64 -8.50 11.66
N ALA A 223 -19.37 -9.55 12.43
CA ALA A 223 -20.39 -10.43 13.00
C ALA A 223 -21.29 -9.70 14.02
N ILE A 224 -20.73 -8.79 14.81
CA ILE A 224 -21.45 -7.92 15.75
C ILE A 224 -22.38 -6.97 14.98
N ALA A 225 -21.86 -6.28 13.96
CA ALA A 225 -22.65 -5.39 13.12
C ALA A 225 -23.81 -6.11 12.41
N LEU A 226 -23.59 -7.31 11.87
CA LEU A 226 -24.63 -8.13 11.23
C LEU A 226 -25.69 -8.63 12.23
N ASN A 227 -25.30 -8.97 13.47
CA ASN A 227 -26.24 -9.34 14.53
C ASN A 227 -27.11 -8.16 14.97
N ILE A 228 -26.55 -6.95 15.01
CA ILE A 228 -27.30 -5.74 15.33
C ILE A 228 -28.24 -5.36 14.18
N LEU A 229 -27.71 -5.20 12.96
CA LEU A 229 -28.41 -4.58 11.83
C LEU A 229 -29.44 -5.50 11.16
N PHE A 230 -29.19 -6.81 11.14
CA PHE A 230 -30.04 -7.81 10.46
C PHE A 230 -30.53 -8.94 11.36
N HIS A 231 -30.21 -8.90 12.66
CA HIS A 231 -30.56 -9.92 13.66
C HIS A 231 -30.06 -11.35 13.33
N ILE A 232 -29.00 -11.43 12.51
CA ILE A 232 -28.32 -12.67 12.12
C ILE A 232 -27.55 -13.24 13.34
N PRO A 233 -27.65 -14.53 13.68
CA PRO A 233 -26.95 -15.10 14.83
C PRO A 233 -25.42 -15.06 14.65
N LEU A 234 -24.67 -14.87 15.75
CA LEU A 234 -23.23 -14.58 15.76
C LEU A 234 -22.41 -15.54 14.89
N VAL A 235 -22.65 -16.85 15.02
CA VAL A 235 -21.97 -17.90 14.24
C VAL A 235 -22.18 -17.73 12.73
N ALA A 236 -23.41 -17.36 12.32
CA ALA A 236 -23.70 -17.06 10.92
C ALA A 236 -23.11 -15.71 10.49
N GLY A 237 -23.02 -14.71 11.38
CA GLY A 237 -22.29 -13.46 11.13
C GLY A 237 -20.81 -13.70 10.85
N CYS A 238 -20.14 -14.52 11.68
CA CYS A 238 -18.76 -14.93 11.47
C CYS A 238 -18.57 -15.72 10.16
N ALA A 239 -19.53 -16.57 9.77
CA ALA A 239 -19.48 -17.28 8.50
C ALA A 239 -19.73 -16.36 7.28
N ILE A 240 -20.68 -15.43 7.38
CA ILE A 240 -21.01 -14.44 6.33
C ILE A 240 -19.86 -13.43 6.13
N SER A 241 -19.03 -13.20 7.16
CA SER A 241 -17.87 -12.31 7.05
C SER A 241 -16.89 -12.71 5.94
N ILE A 242 -16.86 -13.98 5.49
CA ILE A 242 -16.05 -14.46 4.35
C ILE A 242 -16.50 -13.95 2.98
N LEU A 243 -17.69 -13.32 2.89
CA LEU A 243 -18.16 -12.71 1.64
C LEU A 243 -17.40 -11.41 1.32
N ASP A 244 -16.63 -10.86 2.26
CA ASP A 244 -15.68 -9.75 2.02
C ASP A 244 -14.63 -10.11 0.95
N VAL A 245 -14.22 -11.39 0.91
CA VAL A 245 -13.24 -11.91 -0.06
C VAL A 245 -13.77 -11.77 -1.50
N LEU A 246 -15.09 -11.76 -1.70
CA LEU A 246 -15.71 -11.49 -3.00
C LEU A 246 -15.57 -10.03 -3.42
N ILE A 247 -15.56 -9.08 -2.48
CA ILE A 247 -15.31 -7.65 -2.76
C ILE A 247 -13.86 -7.47 -3.21
N ILE A 248 -12.92 -8.09 -2.49
CA ILE A 248 -11.49 -8.11 -2.88
C ILE A 248 -11.31 -8.75 -4.26
N LEU A 249 -12.00 -9.85 -4.55
CA LEU A 249 -11.94 -10.53 -5.85
C LEU A 249 -12.56 -9.69 -6.99
N LEU A 250 -13.61 -8.90 -6.71
CA LEU A 250 -14.22 -7.97 -7.66
C LEU A 250 -13.29 -6.81 -8.03
N PHE A 251 -12.50 -6.29 -7.08
CA PHE A 251 -11.51 -5.24 -7.34
C PHE A 251 -10.13 -5.76 -7.79
N TYR A 252 -9.86 -7.06 -7.69
CA TYR A 252 -8.59 -7.67 -8.11
C TYR A 252 -8.43 -7.69 -9.65
N SER A 253 -7.88 -6.60 -10.18
CA SER A 253 -7.39 -6.52 -11.56
C SER A 253 -5.94 -7.03 -11.62
N PRO A 254 -5.62 -8.11 -12.38
CA PRO A 254 -4.23 -8.57 -12.52
C PRO A 254 -3.31 -7.57 -13.23
N SER A 255 -3.88 -6.68 -14.05
CA SER A 255 -3.16 -5.59 -14.71
C SER A 255 -3.02 -4.41 -13.75
N GLY A 256 -1.80 -4.14 -13.28
CA GLY A 256 -1.45 -3.06 -12.35
C GLY A 256 -1.56 -1.63 -12.90
N THR A 257 -2.57 -1.34 -13.70
CA THR A 257 -2.81 -0.01 -14.30
C THR A 257 -3.22 0.99 -13.22
N MET A 258 -2.62 2.19 -13.22
CA MET A 258 -2.90 3.26 -12.24
C MET A 258 -4.40 3.61 -12.10
N THR A 259 -5.20 3.43 -13.16
CA THR A 259 -6.67 3.58 -13.13
C THR A 259 -7.36 2.61 -12.18
N ALA A 260 -6.92 1.34 -12.12
CA ALA A 260 -7.48 0.34 -11.22
C ALA A 260 -7.12 0.64 -9.77
N ILE A 261 -5.86 1.01 -9.52
CA ILE A 261 -5.37 1.46 -8.20
C ILE A 261 -6.20 2.66 -7.71
N ARG A 262 -6.39 3.69 -8.53
CA ARG A 262 -7.19 4.87 -8.15
C ARG A 262 -8.68 4.56 -7.95
N GLY A 263 -9.28 3.69 -8.77
CA GLY A 263 -10.68 3.29 -8.59
C GLY A 263 -10.90 2.57 -7.25
N PHE A 264 -9.93 1.75 -6.85
CA PHE A 264 -9.89 1.06 -5.57
C PHE A 264 -9.60 2.01 -4.38
N GLU A 265 -8.64 2.94 -4.51
CA GLU A 265 -8.39 4.00 -3.51
C GLU A 265 -9.65 4.85 -3.27
N ILE A 266 -10.41 5.18 -4.31
CA ILE A 266 -11.69 5.89 -4.21
C ILE A 266 -12.75 5.04 -3.51
N PHE A 267 -12.87 3.74 -3.84
CA PHE A 267 -13.82 2.84 -3.17
C PHE A 267 -13.55 2.77 -1.66
N VAL A 268 -12.30 2.60 -1.25
CA VAL A 268 -11.93 2.55 0.17
C VAL A 268 -12.12 3.91 0.86
N ALA A 269 -11.80 5.03 0.19
CA ALA A 269 -12.07 6.37 0.72
C ALA A 269 -13.57 6.65 0.93
N LEU A 270 -14.46 6.06 0.12
CA LEU A 270 -15.91 6.14 0.33
C LEU A 270 -16.38 5.36 1.57
N LEU A 271 -15.75 4.21 1.90
CA LEU A 271 -16.03 3.49 3.14
C LEU A 271 -15.67 4.34 4.38
N VAL A 272 -14.47 4.94 4.37
CA VAL A 272 -14.02 5.87 5.42
C VAL A 272 -14.96 7.07 5.54
N LEU A 273 -15.36 7.68 4.42
CA LEU A 273 -16.30 8.80 4.42
C LEU A 273 -17.67 8.40 5.02
N GLY A 274 -18.13 7.17 4.77
CA GLY A 274 -19.34 6.63 5.39
C GLY A 274 -19.24 6.54 6.92
N VAL A 275 -18.12 6.01 7.45
CA VAL A 275 -17.84 5.97 8.89
C VAL A 275 -17.82 7.38 9.49
N VAL A 276 -17.11 8.31 8.85
CA VAL A 276 -17.00 9.71 9.29
C VAL A 276 -18.37 10.40 9.31
N VAL A 277 -19.22 10.17 8.31
CA VAL A 277 -20.59 10.72 8.26
C VAL A 277 -21.48 10.15 9.37
N CYS A 278 -21.34 8.88 9.74
CA CYS A 278 -22.07 8.28 10.87
C CYS A 278 -21.70 8.98 12.19
N PHE A 279 -20.41 9.10 12.51
CA PHE A 279 -19.96 9.76 13.74
C PHE A 279 -20.24 11.27 13.75
N CYS A 280 -20.21 11.97 12.61
CA CYS A 280 -20.70 13.35 12.51
C CYS A 280 -22.17 13.47 12.94
N PHE A 281 -23.02 12.50 12.59
CA PHE A 281 -24.44 12.51 13.01
C PHE A 281 -24.60 12.17 14.49
N GLU A 282 -23.84 11.19 15.01
CA GLU A 282 -23.87 10.82 16.44
C GLU A 282 -23.41 11.98 17.34
N LEU A 283 -22.28 12.61 17.02
CA LEU A 283 -21.81 13.82 17.70
C LEU A 283 -22.84 14.97 17.63
N SER A 284 -23.57 15.10 16.53
CA SER A 284 -24.65 16.10 16.39
C SER A 284 -25.89 15.80 17.24
N LYS A 285 -26.01 14.60 17.83
CA LYS A 285 -27.08 14.22 18.77
C LYS A 285 -26.62 14.29 20.23
N VAL A 286 -25.36 13.99 20.49
CA VAL A 286 -24.74 14.01 21.82
C VAL A 286 -24.58 15.45 22.35
N HIS A 287 -24.93 15.69 23.62
CA HIS A 287 -24.81 16.99 24.27
C HIS A 287 -23.49 17.12 25.06
N ALA A 288 -22.36 17.08 24.35
CA ALA A 288 -21.04 17.25 24.94
C ALA A 288 -20.61 18.74 24.99
N SER A 289 -20.01 19.17 26.11
CA SER A 289 -19.43 20.51 26.22
C SER A 289 -18.12 20.59 25.45
N ALA A 290 -18.06 21.43 24.40
CA ALA A 290 -16.85 21.60 23.60
C ALA A 290 -15.64 22.05 24.43
N GLY A 291 -15.84 22.78 25.54
CA GLY A 291 -14.78 23.18 26.45
C GLY A 291 -14.18 22.00 27.24
N GLU A 292 -15.02 21.05 27.65
CA GLU A 292 -14.60 19.85 28.41
C GLU A 292 -13.90 18.84 27.49
N VAL A 293 -14.42 18.67 26.27
CA VAL A 293 -13.77 17.88 25.20
C VAL A 293 -12.40 18.44 24.86
N LEU A 294 -12.27 19.77 24.69
CA LEU A 294 -10.97 20.41 24.44
C LEU A 294 -10.02 20.28 25.64
N HIS A 295 -10.54 20.32 26.87
CA HIS A 295 -9.75 20.05 28.08
C HIS A 295 -9.33 18.56 28.18
N GLY A 296 -10.04 17.63 27.54
CA GLY A 296 -9.68 16.22 27.43
C GLY A 296 -8.38 15.95 26.63
N TYR A 297 -8.02 16.87 25.72
CA TYR A 297 -6.73 16.86 25.02
C TYR A 297 -5.57 17.44 25.84
N VAL A 298 -5.81 17.93 27.06
CA VAL A 298 -4.76 18.42 27.97
C VAL A 298 -4.34 17.25 28.88
N PRO A 299 -3.03 16.96 29.06
CA PRO A 299 -2.58 15.85 29.91
C PRO A 299 -3.06 16.01 31.35
N SER A 300 -3.81 15.02 31.85
CA SER A 300 -4.37 15.03 33.20
C SER A 300 -3.62 14.09 34.15
N SER A 301 -3.63 14.40 35.45
CA SER A 301 -3.04 13.54 36.49
C SER A 301 -3.71 12.17 36.62
N THR A 302 -4.87 11.96 35.97
CA THR A 302 -5.57 10.66 35.93
C THR A 302 -4.76 9.60 35.16
N LEU A 303 -3.91 10.02 34.23
CA LEU A 303 -3.05 9.16 33.40
C LEU A 303 -1.99 8.37 34.21
N ILE A 304 -1.85 8.65 35.52
CA ILE A 304 -0.91 7.96 36.43
C ILE A 304 -1.58 6.74 37.10
N LYS A 305 -2.91 6.57 37.00
CA LYS A 305 -3.62 5.41 37.55
C LYS A 305 -3.37 4.16 36.71
N SER A 306 -3.16 3.00 37.35
CA SER A 306 -2.90 1.70 36.67
C SER A 306 -3.91 1.37 35.56
N GLN A 307 -5.21 1.45 35.85
CA GLN A 307 -6.28 1.18 34.87
C GLN A 307 -6.29 2.18 33.70
N ALA A 308 -5.94 3.45 33.95
CA ALA A 308 -5.80 4.45 32.90
C ALA A 308 -4.55 4.20 32.02
N ILE A 309 -3.45 3.72 32.62
CA ILE A 309 -2.26 3.30 31.88
C ILE A 309 -2.59 2.05 31.03
N TYR A 310 -3.29 1.05 31.57
CA TYR A 310 -3.70 -0.13 30.81
C TYR A 310 -4.54 0.24 29.58
N GLN A 311 -5.59 1.05 29.74
CA GLN A 311 -6.40 1.53 28.61
C GLN A 311 -5.59 2.42 27.64
N ALA A 312 -4.66 3.24 28.15
CA ALA A 312 -3.75 4.01 27.30
C ALA A 312 -2.78 3.13 26.47
N CYS A 313 -2.38 1.98 27.00
CA CYS A 313 -1.61 0.98 26.25
C CYS A 313 -2.48 0.24 25.22
N GLY A 314 -3.76 -0.01 25.54
CA GLY A 314 -4.76 -0.50 24.60
C GLY A 314 -4.92 0.43 23.39
N ILE A 315 -5.23 1.71 23.65
CA ILE A 315 -5.31 2.76 22.60
C ILE A 315 -4.04 2.76 21.74
N LEU A 316 -2.85 2.80 22.37
CA LEU A 316 -1.59 2.85 21.62
C LEU A 316 -1.39 1.60 20.74
N GLY A 317 -1.72 0.41 21.26
CA GLY A 317 -1.57 -0.86 20.55
C GLY A 317 -2.55 -1.05 19.39
N ALA A 318 -3.81 -0.64 19.58
CA ALA A 318 -4.83 -0.68 18.54
C ALA A 318 -4.58 0.40 17.46
N THR A 319 -4.16 1.61 17.85
CA THR A 319 -3.81 2.66 16.88
C THR A 319 -2.61 2.23 16.06
N VAL A 320 -1.45 1.96 16.67
CA VAL A 320 -0.18 1.79 15.95
C VAL A 320 -0.04 0.35 15.44
N MET A 321 -0.89 -0.04 14.49
CA MET A 321 -0.95 -1.39 13.95
C MET A 321 0.37 -1.84 13.27
N PRO A 322 0.95 -2.99 13.64
CA PRO A 322 2.20 -3.47 13.04
C PRO A 322 2.12 -3.71 11.53
N HIS A 323 1.02 -4.30 11.03
CA HIS A 323 0.86 -4.59 9.60
C HIS A 323 0.75 -3.30 8.76
N SER A 324 0.20 -2.21 9.33
CA SER A 324 0.07 -0.93 8.65
C SER A 324 1.42 -0.29 8.30
N LEU A 325 2.48 -0.60 9.06
CA LEU A 325 3.85 -0.10 8.81
C LEU A 325 4.43 -0.71 7.52
N TYR A 326 4.13 -1.98 7.25
CA TYR A 326 4.47 -2.60 5.96
C TYR A 326 3.68 -1.93 4.82
N LEU A 327 2.36 -1.75 4.97
CA LEU A 327 1.51 -1.11 3.95
C LEU A 327 2.02 0.30 3.58
N GLY A 328 2.24 1.17 4.57
CA GLY A 328 2.69 2.55 4.33
C GLY A 328 4.07 2.65 3.69
N SER A 329 4.90 1.60 3.77
CA SER A 329 6.17 1.53 3.05
C SER A 329 6.01 1.12 1.59
N GLY A 330 5.08 0.23 1.26
CA GLY A 330 4.90 -0.26 -0.11
C GLY A 330 3.96 0.61 -0.96
N ILE A 331 2.89 1.14 -0.38
CA ILE A 331 1.80 1.80 -1.12
C ILE A 331 2.20 3.09 -1.86
N VAL A 332 3.36 3.66 -1.53
CA VAL A 332 3.92 4.84 -2.21
C VAL A 332 4.77 4.47 -3.44
N GLN A 333 5.29 3.23 -3.54
CA GLN A 333 6.12 2.77 -4.67
C GLN A 333 5.47 3.00 -6.05
N PRO A 334 4.16 2.71 -6.29
CA PRO A 334 3.54 2.94 -7.60
C PRO A 334 3.53 4.41 -8.04
N ARG A 335 3.48 5.37 -7.10
CA ARG A 335 3.50 6.81 -7.39
C ARG A 335 4.90 7.34 -7.73
N LEU A 336 5.97 6.67 -7.28
CA LEU A 336 7.32 7.00 -7.74
C LEU A 336 7.55 6.43 -9.14
N ARG A 337 7.09 5.20 -9.40
CA ARG A 337 7.17 4.59 -10.74
C ARG A 337 6.39 5.40 -11.78
N ASP A 338 5.14 5.75 -11.51
CA ASP A 338 4.33 6.63 -12.37
C ASP A 338 5.02 7.99 -12.59
N PHE A 339 5.76 8.52 -11.61
CA PHE A 339 6.54 9.75 -11.82
C PHE A 339 7.72 9.53 -12.77
N ASP A 340 8.55 8.50 -12.57
CA ASP A 340 9.72 8.22 -13.40
C ASP A 340 9.32 7.87 -14.85
N ASP A 341 8.31 7.01 -15.02
CA ASP A 341 7.74 6.61 -16.31
C ASP A 341 7.22 7.84 -17.10
N ASN A 342 6.55 8.80 -16.44
CA ASN A 342 6.06 10.03 -17.09
C ASN A 342 7.14 11.09 -17.39
N HIS A 343 8.33 11.00 -16.78
CA HIS A 343 9.42 11.96 -16.98
C HIS A 343 10.62 11.39 -17.77
N ASN A 344 10.49 10.19 -18.37
CA ASN A 344 11.58 9.45 -19.03
C ASN A 344 12.84 9.31 -18.16
N SER A 345 12.68 9.32 -16.82
CA SER A 345 13.79 9.22 -15.88
C SER A 345 14.13 7.74 -15.71
N THR A 346 15.15 7.26 -16.43
CA THR A 346 15.54 5.85 -16.44
C THR A 346 15.80 5.35 -15.02
N SER A 347 14.97 4.41 -14.58
CA SER A 347 15.12 3.75 -13.28
C SER A 347 16.47 3.04 -13.21
N PHE A 348 17.12 3.06 -12.04
CA PHE A 348 18.41 2.39 -11.88
C PHE A 348 18.22 0.87 -11.83
N TYR A 349 18.44 0.22 -12.98
CA TYR A 349 18.58 -1.23 -13.06
C TYR A 349 20.00 -1.64 -12.70
N ASP A 350 20.15 -2.37 -11.60
CA ASP A 350 21.45 -2.82 -11.10
C ASP A 350 21.84 -4.13 -11.79
N GLY A 351 22.75 -4.05 -12.76
CA GLY A 351 23.15 -5.19 -13.59
C GLY A 351 24.20 -6.10 -12.97
N ASP A 352 24.77 -5.73 -11.81
CA ASP A 352 25.94 -6.40 -11.22
C ASP A 352 25.57 -7.42 -10.14
N THR A 353 24.87 -8.48 -10.54
CA THR A 353 24.87 -9.76 -9.82
C THR A 353 24.70 -10.89 -10.85
N GLY A 354 25.65 -11.82 -10.90
CA GLY A 354 25.81 -12.82 -11.97
C GLY A 354 24.79 -13.97 -11.99
N SER A 355 23.49 -13.67 -11.91
CA SER A 355 22.39 -14.63 -12.05
C SER A 355 21.29 -14.08 -12.95
N LEU A 356 21.13 -14.67 -14.14
CA LEU A 356 20.24 -14.22 -15.23
C LEU A 356 18.71 -14.29 -14.93
N ILE A 357 18.31 -14.48 -13.66
CA ILE A 357 16.92 -14.61 -13.23
C ILE A 357 16.69 -13.98 -11.84
N ASP A 358 17.35 -12.85 -11.54
CA ASP A 358 16.91 -11.97 -10.45
C ASP A 358 16.16 -10.79 -11.06
N GLU A 359 14.96 -10.47 -10.54
CA GLU A 359 14.09 -9.47 -11.18
C GLU A 359 14.72 -8.07 -11.15
N LEU A 360 14.57 -7.33 -12.25
CA LEU A 360 15.05 -5.95 -12.40
C LEU A 360 14.33 -4.98 -11.45
N LYS A 361 14.76 -5.00 -10.17
CA LYS A 361 14.04 -4.37 -9.09
C LYS A 361 14.15 -2.84 -9.13
N TYR A 362 13.02 -2.20 -9.38
CA TYR A 362 12.88 -0.76 -9.55
C TYR A 362 13.54 0.04 -8.41
N LYS A 363 14.55 0.85 -8.76
CA LYS A 363 15.15 1.87 -7.89
C LYS A 363 14.76 3.27 -8.40
N PRO A 364 14.07 4.08 -7.58
CA PRO A 364 13.50 5.37 -8.00
C PRO A 364 14.54 6.47 -8.21
N SER A 365 14.23 7.45 -9.07
CA SER A 365 15.09 8.62 -9.28
C SER A 365 15.08 9.60 -8.10
N LEU A 366 16.17 10.36 -7.91
CA LEU A 366 16.23 11.41 -6.89
C LEU A 366 15.14 12.49 -7.08
N ALA A 367 14.66 12.70 -8.30
CA ALA A 367 13.57 13.62 -8.62
C ALA A 367 12.21 13.08 -8.13
N ALA A 368 11.88 11.82 -8.47
CA ALA A 368 10.69 11.14 -7.98
C ALA A 368 10.66 11.09 -6.44
N ILE A 369 11.78 10.75 -5.81
CA ILE A 369 11.88 10.70 -4.34
C ILE A 369 11.59 12.08 -3.74
N LYS A 370 12.28 13.14 -4.17
CA LYS A 370 12.08 14.49 -3.59
C LYS A 370 10.66 15.00 -3.79
N HIS A 371 10.05 14.75 -4.95
CA HIS A 371 8.68 15.17 -5.25
C HIS A 371 7.66 14.30 -4.50
N CYS A 372 7.56 13.02 -4.83
CA CYS A 372 6.49 12.13 -4.36
C CYS A 372 6.53 11.87 -2.85
N MET A 373 7.70 11.67 -2.24
CA MET A 373 7.82 11.49 -0.78
C MET A 373 7.24 12.70 -0.02
N SER A 374 7.50 13.92 -0.50
CA SER A 374 7.01 15.15 0.13
C SER A 374 5.49 15.24 0.06
N TYR A 375 4.89 14.95 -1.11
CA TYR A 375 3.44 14.93 -1.25
C TYR A 375 2.78 13.81 -0.43
N SER A 376 3.31 12.58 -0.47
CA SER A 376 2.74 11.45 0.27
C SER A 376 2.87 11.58 1.79
N ILE A 377 3.93 12.21 2.32
CA ILE A 377 4.03 12.51 3.76
C ILE A 377 3.00 13.59 4.17
N ILE A 378 2.81 14.64 3.37
CA ILE A 378 1.79 15.67 3.63
C ILE A 378 0.39 15.05 3.57
N GLU A 379 0.11 14.25 2.54
CA GLU A 379 -1.16 13.57 2.35
C GLU A 379 -1.48 12.62 3.51
N LEU A 380 -0.53 11.76 3.89
CA LEU A 380 -0.68 10.85 5.02
C LEU A 380 -0.89 11.60 6.34
N THR A 381 -0.12 12.66 6.57
CA THR A 381 -0.25 13.51 7.77
C THR A 381 -1.65 14.12 7.84
N VAL A 382 -2.17 14.65 6.73
CA VAL A 382 -3.54 15.17 6.64
C VAL A 382 -4.54 14.04 6.91
N SER A 383 -4.47 12.92 6.19
CA SER A 383 -5.47 11.85 6.31
C SER A 383 -5.57 11.25 7.72
N LEU A 384 -4.44 10.98 8.40
CA LEU A 384 -4.48 10.49 9.79
C LEU A 384 -4.93 11.59 10.77
N PHE A 385 -4.57 12.85 10.55
CA PHE A 385 -4.94 13.95 11.46
C PHE A 385 -6.40 14.42 11.27
N THR A 386 -7.00 14.29 10.08
CA THR A 386 -8.38 14.73 9.82
C THR A 386 -9.42 13.62 9.83
N PHE A 387 -9.05 12.36 9.58
CA PHE A 387 -10.02 11.24 9.55
C PHE A 387 -9.81 10.26 10.71
N ALA A 388 -8.61 9.69 10.87
CA ALA A 388 -8.36 8.72 11.95
C ALA A 388 -8.51 9.38 13.34
N LEU A 389 -7.82 10.49 13.59
CA LEU A 389 -7.98 11.25 14.84
C LEU A 389 -9.42 11.71 15.08
N PHE A 390 -10.14 12.10 14.02
CA PHE A 390 -11.53 12.52 14.14
C PHE A 390 -12.42 11.35 14.57
N VAL A 391 -12.34 10.20 13.91
CA VAL A 391 -13.18 9.03 14.23
C VAL A 391 -12.86 8.53 15.64
N ASN A 392 -11.59 8.30 15.96
CA ASN A 392 -11.17 7.74 17.25
C ASN A 392 -11.53 8.71 18.38
N SER A 393 -11.32 10.01 18.21
CA SER A 393 -11.78 11.00 19.20
C SER A 393 -13.31 11.11 19.28
N ALA A 394 -14.02 11.00 18.15
CA ALA A 394 -15.48 10.99 18.13
C ALA A 394 -16.05 9.80 18.91
N ILE A 395 -15.43 8.62 18.76
CA ILE A 395 -15.77 7.41 19.52
C ILE A 395 -15.60 7.67 21.02
N VAL A 396 -14.45 8.18 21.47
CA VAL A 396 -14.23 8.49 22.91
C VAL A 396 -15.22 9.55 23.41
N ILE A 397 -15.56 10.57 22.62
CA ILE A 397 -16.52 11.62 23.00
C ILE A 397 -17.95 11.08 23.10
N VAL A 398 -18.41 10.32 22.09
CA VAL A 398 -19.75 9.70 22.09
C VAL A 398 -19.87 8.71 23.25
N ALA A 399 -18.84 7.90 23.49
CA ALA A 399 -18.76 7.01 24.64
C ALA A 399 -18.80 7.79 25.96
N GLY A 400 -17.89 8.73 26.18
CA GLY A 400 -17.82 9.51 27.41
C GLY A 400 -19.12 10.26 27.73
N ALA A 401 -19.73 10.90 26.75
CA ALA A 401 -20.94 11.68 26.94
C ALA A 401 -22.24 10.86 27.13
N SER A 402 -22.24 9.56 26.81
CA SER A 402 -23.44 8.70 26.90
C SER A 402 -23.30 7.51 27.86
N LEU A 403 -22.08 7.06 28.16
CA LEU A 403 -21.78 5.87 28.94
C LEU A 403 -21.13 6.18 30.31
N TYR A 404 -20.42 7.31 30.45
CA TYR A 404 -19.67 7.61 31.66
C TYR A 404 -20.57 7.70 32.91
N GLY A 405 -20.08 7.15 34.02
CA GLY A 405 -20.82 7.07 35.28
C GLY A 405 -21.87 5.94 35.34
N GLN A 406 -22.09 5.18 34.26
CA GLN A 406 -22.91 3.96 34.30
C GLN A 406 -22.06 2.76 34.75
N SER A 407 -22.44 2.11 35.84
CA SER A 407 -21.73 0.94 36.40
C SER A 407 -21.61 -0.25 35.44
N GLU A 408 -22.50 -0.31 34.45
CA GLU A 408 -22.64 -1.39 33.47
C GLU A 408 -21.80 -1.14 32.19
N ALA A 409 -21.07 -0.01 32.12
CA ALA A 409 -20.44 0.47 30.89
C ALA A 409 -18.91 0.39 30.82
N ALA A 410 -18.20 0.25 31.94
CA ALA A 410 -16.72 0.21 31.94
C ALA A 410 -16.17 -1.05 31.25
N ASP A 411 -16.86 -2.17 31.45
CA ASP A 411 -16.51 -3.50 30.92
C ASP A 411 -17.46 -3.93 29.77
N ALA A 412 -18.17 -2.96 29.15
CA ALA A 412 -19.22 -3.23 28.17
C ALA A 412 -18.69 -3.70 26.82
N ASP A 413 -19.29 -4.78 26.30
CA ASP A 413 -19.08 -5.24 24.93
C ASP A 413 -19.77 -4.32 23.90
N LEU A 414 -19.40 -4.44 22.63
CA LEU A 414 -19.96 -3.61 21.54
C LEU A 414 -21.49 -3.76 21.40
N PHE A 415 -22.09 -4.86 21.90
CA PHE A 415 -23.55 -5.02 21.98
C PHE A 415 -24.17 -4.14 23.07
N SER A 416 -23.58 -4.15 24.26
CA SER A 416 -23.99 -3.33 25.40
C SER A 416 -23.87 -1.85 25.03
N ILE A 417 -22.74 -1.43 24.45
CA ILE A 417 -22.52 -0.09 23.91
C ILE A 417 -23.61 0.29 22.90
N HIS A 418 -23.87 -0.55 21.88
CA HIS A 418 -24.94 -0.30 20.92
C HIS A 418 -26.31 -0.11 21.60
N SER A 419 -26.63 -0.95 22.58
CA SER A 419 -27.90 -0.88 23.31
C SER A 419 -28.02 0.39 24.16
N LEU A 420 -26.92 0.84 24.75
CA LEU A 420 -26.85 2.05 25.56
C LEU A 420 -26.93 3.30 24.68
N LEU A 421 -26.26 3.35 23.52
CA LEU A 421 -26.41 4.42 22.52
C LEU A 421 -27.85 4.51 21.97
N SER A 422 -28.46 3.35 21.68
CA SER A 422 -29.86 3.25 21.25
C SER A 422 -30.85 3.82 22.28
N ARG A 423 -30.54 3.67 23.57
CA ARG A 423 -31.39 4.04 24.71
C ARG A 423 -31.15 5.46 25.23
N SER A 424 -29.91 5.94 25.19
CA SER A 424 -29.49 7.24 25.75
C SER A 424 -29.51 8.38 24.71
N VAL A 425 -29.19 8.09 23.45
CA VAL A 425 -29.11 9.09 22.38
C VAL A 425 -30.33 9.00 21.46
N ALA A 426 -30.44 7.90 20.71
CA ALA A 426 -31.61 7.58 19.86
C ALA A 426 -31.44 6.17 19.26
N PRO A 427 -32.53 5.45 18.92
CA PRO A 427 -32.44 4.19 18.17
C PRO A 427 -31.66 4.34 16.84
N ALA A 428 -31.76 5.51 16.20
CA ALA A 428 -31.01 5.83 14.99
C ALA A 428 -29.49 5.90 15.20
N ALA A 429 -29.02 6.27 16.39
CA ALA A 429 -27.60 6.30 16.73
C ALA A 429 -27.02 4.89 16.77
N GLY A 430 -27.72 3.93 17.40
CA GLY A 430 -27.33 2.52 17.39
C GLY A 430 -27.22 1.94 15.97
N THR A 431 -28.19 2.23 15.10
CA THR A 431 -28.13 1.77 13.70
C THR A 431 -26.99 2.40 12.89
N LEU A 432 -26.59 3.63 13.20
CA LEU A 432 -25.45 4.29 12.57
C LEU A 432 -24.11 3.76 13.09
N PHE A 433 -24.00 3.51 14.39
CA PHE A 433 -22.83 2.86 14.99
C PHE A 433 -22.59 1.46 14.40
N ALA A 434 -23.65 0.66 14.24
CA ALA A 434 -23.57 -0.65 13.60
C ALA A 434 -23.21 -0.59 12.10
N LEU A 435 -23.71 0.42 11.38
CA LEU A 435 -23.32 0.66 9.99
C LEU A 435 -21.85 1.10 9.88
N ALA A 436 -21.40 1.99 10.76
CA ALA A 436 -20.01 2.43 10.83
C ALA A 436 -19.07 1.25 11.14
N LEU A 437 -19.42 0.40 12.10
CA LEU A 437 -18.68 -0.83 12.44
C LEU A 437 -18.58 -1.80 11.25
N LEU A 438 -19.64 -1.94 10.45
CA LEU A 438 -19.64 -2.77 9.23
C LEU A 438 -18.73 -2.19 8.13
N LEU A 439 -18.83 -0.88 7.87
CA LEU A 439 -17.99 -0.20 6.88
C LEU A 439 -16.50 -0.21 7.29
N SER A 440 -16.23 0.01 8.57
CA SER A 440 -14.92 -0.13 9.22
C SER A 440 -14.33 -1.52 8.96
N GLY A 441 -15.01 -2.60 9.35
CA GLY A 441 -14.53 -3.97 9.14
C GLY A 441 -14.22 -4.29 7.67
N LEU A 442 -15.17 -4.00 6.76
CA LEU A 442 -14.96 -4.21 5.32
C LEU A 442 -13.75 -3.44 4.76
N SER A 443 -13.47 -2.24 5.28
CA SER A 443 -12.30 -1.45 4.87
C SER A 443 -10.98 -1.96 5.45
N ALA A 444 -10.96 -2.40 6.71
CA ALA A 444 -9.78 -2.93 7.38
C ALA A 444 -9.32 -4.28 6.79
N GLY A 445 -10.25 -5.14 6.36
CA GLY A 445 -9.93 -6.43 5.73
C GLY A 445 -9.22 -6.31 4.37
N ILE A 446 -9.59 -5.28 3.61
CA ILE A 446 -8.93 -4.89 2.37
C ILE A 446 -7.47 -4.47 2.65
N VAL A 447 -7.26 -3.66 3.69
CA VAL A 447 -5.93 -3.25 4.16
C VAL A 447 -5.08 -4.44 4.63
N CYS A 448 -5.64 -5.33 5.45
CA CYS A 448 -4.96 -6.54 5.93
C CYS A 448 -4.50 -7.45 4.78
N THR A 449 -5.30 -7.53 3.70
CA THR A 449 -4.97 -8.30 2.50
C THR A 449 -3.74 -7.75 1.78
N ILE A 450 -3.66 -6.43 1.58
CA ILE A 450 -2.52 -5.79 0.90
C ILE A 450 -1.27 -5.81 1.79
N ALA A 451 -1.41 -5.43 3.06
CA ALA A 451 -0.30 -5.45 4.01
C ALA A 451 0.33 -6.85 4.11
N GLY A 452 -0.52 -7.88 4.15
CA GLY A 452 -0.09 -9.26 4.16
C GLY A 452 0.53 -9.76 2.85
N GLN A 453 0.04 -9.31 1.69
CA GLN A 453 0.73 -9.60 0.42
C GLN A 453 2.14 -9.03 0.41
N MET A 454 2.31 -7.76 0.78
CA MET A 454 3.64 -7.14 0.92
C MET A 454 4.56 -7.89 1.91
N VAL A 455 4.00 -8.48 2.97
CA VAL A 455 4.74 -9.32 3.93
C VAL A 455 5.13 -10.68 3.34
N SER A 456 4.21 -11.42 2.72
CA SER A 456 4.50 -12.74 2.14
C SER A 456 5.40 -12.67 0.90
N GLU A 457 5.17 -11.71 0.01
CA GLU A 457 6.03 -11.46 -1.15
C GLU A 457 7.39 -10.89 -0.69
N GLY A 458 7.40 -9.88 0.19
CA GLY A 458 8.63 -9.22 0.60
C GLY A 458 9.56 -10.04 1.52
N GLN A 459 9.01 -10.82 2.45
CA GLN A 459 9.84 -11.62 3.38
C GLN A 459 10.12 -13.03 2.86
N LEU A 460 9.16 -13.69 2.20
CA LEU A 460 9.32 -15.07 1.71
C LEU A 460 9.57 -15.20 0.20
N ASN A 461 9.29 -14.18 -0.62
CA ASN A 461 9.13 -14.29 -2.08
C ASN A 461 8.00 -15.28 -2.47
N TRP A 462 6.91 -15.32 -1.70
CA TRP A 462 5.81 -16.28 -1.91
C TRP A 462 4.65 -15.66 -2.71
N THR A 463 4.61 -15.95 -4.01
CA THR A 463 3.68 -15.36 -4.99
C THR A 463 2.29 -16.03 -5.00
N ILE A 464 1.52 -15.85 -3.92
CA ILE A 464 0.11 -16.27 -3.86
C ILE A 464 -0.80 -15.15 -4.41
N LYS A 465 -1.80 -15.46 -5.24
CA LYS A 465 -2.82 -14.48 -5.66
C LYS A 465 -3.56 -13.87 -4.44
N PRO A 466 -3.78 -12.54 -4.37
CA PRO A 466 -4.44 -11.84 -3.26
C PRO A 466 -5.67 -12.52 -2.66
N TRP A 467 -6.62 -12.94 -3.50
CA TRP A 467 -7.85 -13.59 -3.04
C TRP A 467 -7.62 -14.97 -2.39
N ILE A 468 -6.65 -15.76 -2.86
CA ILE A 468 -6.33 -17.08 -2.28
C ILE A 468 -5.69 -16.86 -0.91
N ARG A 469 -4.75 -15.92 -0.81
CA ARG A 469 -4.09 -15.59 0.46
C ARG A 469 -5.11 -15.08 1.48
N ARG A 470 -6.02 -14.18 1.09
CA ARG A 470 -7.11 -13.71 1.94
C ARG A 470 -8.03 -14.86 2.36
N LEU A 471 -8.43 -15.75 1.45
CA LEU A 471 -9.25 -16.92 1.82
C LEU A 471 -8.57 -17.79 2.89
N ILE A 472 -7.25 -17.97 2.80
CA ILE A 472 -6.46 -18.71 3.80
C ILE A 472 -6.43 -17.98 5.15
N THR A 473 -6.03 -16.69 5.20
CA THR A 473 -5.98 -15.95 6.49
C THR A 473 -7.37 -15.82 7.11
N ARG A 474 -8.38 -15.57 6.28
CA ARG A 474 -9.79 -15.44 6.69
C ARG A 474 -10.35 -16.76 7.21
N SER A 475 -9.94 -17.89 6.66
CA SER A 475 -10.29 -19.21 7.24
C SER A 475 -9.65 -19.39 8.61
N ILE A 476 -8.38 -19.01 8.77
CA ILE A 476 -7.62 -19.11 10.03
C ILE A 476 -8.21 -18.18 11.11
N SER A 477 -8.73 -16.98 10.76
CA SER A 477 -9.38 -16.05 11.70
C SER A 477 -10.84 -16.40 12.01
N ILE A 478 -11.60 -16.89 11.02
CA ILE A 478 -13.01 -17.28 11.20
C ILE A 478 -13.13 -18.54 12.07
N THR A 479 -12.28 -19.56 11.93
CA THR A 479 -12.39 -20.81 12.70
C THR A 479 -12.44 -20.59 14.23
N PRO A 480 -11.48 -19.92 14.90
CA PRO A 480 -11.58 -19.66 16.33
C PRO A 480 -12.77 -18.75 16.67
N SER A 481 -13.07 -17.76 15.82
CA SER A 481 -14.20 -16.85 16.02
C SER A 481 -15.55 -17.58 16.03
N ILE A 482 -15.75 -18.57 15.13
CA ILE A 482 -16.95 -19.43 15.11
C ILE A 482 -17.01 -20.34 16.34
N ILE A 483 -15.89 -20.94 16.76
CA ILE A 483 -15.84 -21.81 17.94
C ILE A 483 -16.21 -21.01 19.20
N ILE A 484 -15.65 -19.82 19.37
CA ILE A 484 -15.93 -18.94 20.52
C ILE A 484 -17.40 -18.44 20.48
N ALA A 485 -17.88 -18.00 19.31
CA ALA A 485 -19.27 -17.59 19.11
C ALA A 485 -20.29 -18.71 19.41
N GLY A 486 -19.94 -19.96 19.13
CA GLY A 486 -20.80 -21.14 19.36
C GLY A 486 -20.73 -21.71 20.77
N ALA A 487 -19.56 -21.64 21.44
CA ALA A 487 -19.34 -22.24 22.75
C ALA A 487 -19.51 -21.26 23.93
N VAL A 488 -19.19 -19.98 23.75
CA VAL A 488 -19.20 -18.94 24.80
C VAL A 488 -20.16 -17.79 24.44
N GLY A 489 -20.30 -17.47 23.15
CA GLY A 489 -21.18 -16.39 22.69
C GLY A 489 -20.54 -15.01 22.81
N ARG A 490 -21.35 -14.00 23.18
CA ARG A 490 -20.96 -12.56 23.13
C ARG A 490 -19.72 -12.24 23.95
N GLU A 491 -19.71 -12.65 25.21
CA GLU A 491 -18.63 -12.34 26.16
C GLU A 491 -17.28 -12.88 25.67
N GLY A 492 -17.24 -14.13 25.20
CA GLY A 492 -16.04 -14.73 24.62
C GLY A 492 -15.55 -14.02 23.36
N LEU A 493 -16.45 -13.51 22.50
CA LEU A 493 -16.06 -12.68 21.35
C LEU A 493 -15.47 -11.34 21.78
N SER A 494 -16.00 -10.70 22.82
CA SER A 494 -15.43 -9.46 23.35
C SER A 494 -14.06 -9.68 23.99
N GLN A 495 -13.87 -10.79 24.71
CA GLN A 495 -12.57 -11.20 25.25
C GLN A 495 -11.56 -11.51 24.12
N ALA A 496 -12.00 -12.15 23.03
CA ALA A 496 -11.15 -12.41 21.86
C ALA A 496 -10.74 -11.12 21.12
N LEU A 497 -11.66 -10.15 20.99
CA LEU A 497 -11.41 -8.84 20.39
C LEU A 497 -10.39 -8.02 21.21
N ASN A 498 -10.51 -8.02 22.54
CA ASN A 498 -9.55 -7.38 23.43
C ASN A 498 -8.19 -8.10 23.41
N GLY A 499 -8.20 -9.43 23.42
CA GLY A 499 -7.00 -10.26 23.34
C GLY A 499 -6.19 -10.06 22.06
N SER A 500 -6.86 -9.80 20.92
CA SER A 500 -6.15 -9.49 19.67
C SER A 500 -5.47 -8.11 19.69
N GLN A 501 -6.01 -7.11 20.42
CA GLN A 501 -5.32 -5.83 20.62
C GLN A 501 -4.06 -5.99 21.47
N VAL A 502 -4.09 -6.84 22.50
CA VAL A 502 -2.91 -7.16 23.32
C VAL A 502 -1.86 -7.92 22.48
N ALA A 503 -2.28 -8.81 21.58
CA ALA A 503 -1.34 -9.47 20.65
C ALA A 503 -0.69 -8.46 19.68
N LEU A 504 -1.47 -7.53 19.12
CA LEU A 504 -0.98 -6.47 18.23
C LEU A 504 0.04 -5.54 18.94
N SER A 505 -0.28 -5.13 20.17
CA SER A 505 0.58 -4.24 20.96
C SER A 505 1.94 -4.91 21.26
N VAL A 506 1.93 -6.18 21.70
CA VAL A 506 3.15 -6.98 21.98
C VAL A 506 4.02 -7.17 20.74
N ILE A 507 3.44 -7.26 19.54
CA ILE A 507 4.18 -7.43 18.27
C ILE A 507 4.84 -6.12 17.81
N LEU A 508 4.23 -4.96 18.07
CA LEU A 508 4.65 -3.66 17.55
C LEU A 508 6.15 -3.31 17.77
N PRO A 509 6.78 -3.52 18.94
CA PRO A 509 8.20 -3.22 19.14
C PRO A 509 9.12 -3.95 18.17
N PHE A 510 8.77 -5.19 17.81
CA PHE A 510 9.59 -6.05 16.95
C PHE A 510 9.49 -5.64 15.48
N VAL A 511 8.31 -5.21 15.02
CA VAL A 511 8.10 -4.72 13.65
C VAL A 511 8.63 -3.30 13.45
N SER A 512 8.51 -2.43 14.47
CA SER A 512 8.99 -1.04 14.39
C SER A 512 10.50 -0.88 14.59
N ALA A 513 11.19 -1.82 15.25
CA ALA A 513 12.64 -1.75 15.44
C ALA A 513 13.45 -1.78 14.11
N PRO A 514 13.21 -2.70 13.15
CA PRO A 514 13.85 -2.69 11.84
C PRO A 514 13.66 -1.37 11.07
N LEU A 515 12.42 -0.84 11.04
CA LEU A 515 12.09 0.43 10.39
C LEU A 515 12.99 1.59 10.89
N ILE A 516 13.12 1.71 12.21
CA ILE A 516 13.95 2.74 12.84
C ILE A 516 15.44 2.48 12.55
N TRP A 517 15.89 1.22 12.63
CA TRP A 517 17.27 0.83 12.32
C TRP A 517 17.69 1.14 10.87
N PHE A 518 16.82 0.86 9.89
CA PHE A 518 17.06 1.18 8.48
C PHE A 518 17.11 2.69 8.26
N THR A 519 16.10 3.42 8.73
CA THR A 519 15.95 4.88 8.50
C THR A 519 17.04 5.71 9.20
N CYS A 520 17.65 5.18 10.27
CA CYS A 520 18.77 5.80 10.98
C CYS A 520 20.16 5.44 10.44
N ARG A 521 20.29 4.52 9.47
CA ARG A 521 21.59 4.08 8.92
C ARG A 521 21.85 4.59 7.50
N SER A 522 22.93 5.34 7.33
CA SER A 522 23.42 5.85 6.03
C SER A 522 23.98 4.78 5.08
N ARG A 523 24.00 3.50 5.49
CA ARG A 523 24.26 2.37 4.57
C ARG A 523 23.07 2.12 3.64
N TYR A 524 21.85 2.19 4.17
CA TYR A 524 20.61 1.82 3.47
C TYR A 524 19.91 3.05 2.89
N MET A 525 19.94 4.18 3.60
CA MET A 525 19.39 5.46 3.14
C MET A 525 20.36 6.20 2.21
N LYS A 526 20.58 5.66 1.00
CA LYS A 526 21.38 6.26 -0.09
C LYS A 526 20.60 6.25 -1.40
N VAL A 527 20.78 7.28 -2.21
CA VAL A 527 20.29 7.36 -3.60
C VAL A 527 21.50 7.65 -4.50
N ALA A 528 21.63 6.93 -5.61
CA ALA A 528 22.64 7.23 -6.62
C ALA A 528 22.25 8.48 -7.42
N VAL A 529 23.21 9.37 -7.68
CA VAL A 529 23.04 10.53 -8.56
C VAL A 529 23.81 10.30 -9.85
N ARG A 530 23.11 10.40 -10.97
CA ARG A 530 23.74 10.53 -12.29
C ARG A 530 23.84 12.01 -12.62
N HIS A 531 24.97 12.43 -13.20
CA HIS A 531 25.11 13.75 -13.82
C HIS A 531 24.79 13.62 -15.31
N ASP A 532 24.05 14.57 -15.89
CA ASP A 532 23.65 14.56 -17.32
C ASP A 532 24.82 14.78 -18.31
N ASN A 533 26.07 14.62 -17.87
CA ASN A 533 27.28 14.71 -18.69
C ASN A 533 27.61 13.40 -19.43
N ASP A 534 26.85 12.32 -19.20
CA ASP A 534 26.93 11.08 -19.96
C ASP A 534 26.29 11.26 -21.35
N VAL A 535 27.01 11.98 -22.21
CA VAL A 535 26.67 12.15 -23.63
C VAL A 535 26.50 10.78 -24.29
N PRO A 536 25.42 10.52 -25.07
CA PRO A 536 25.28 9.29 -25.82
C PRO A 536 26.52 9.04 -26.70
N LEU A 537 27.13 7.86 -26.58
CA LEU A 537 28.44 7.55 -27.19
C LEU A 537 28.37 7.46 -28.72
N GLY A 538 28.33 8.62 -29.38
CA GLY A 538 28.19 8.80 -30.83
C GLY A 538 29.50 8.99 -31.59
N THR A 539 30.64 8.54 -31.05
CA THR A 539 31.96 8.71 -31.69
C THR A 539 32.89 7.52 -31.42
N PRO A 540 33.12 6.60 -32.38
CA PRO A 540 34.10 5.53 -32.23
C PRO A 540 35.51 6.07 -32.46
N GLY A 541 36.18 6.57 -31.42
CA GLY A 541 37.41 7.35 -31.64
C GLY A 541 38.41 7.57 -30.49
N SER A 542 38.23 7.02 -29.28
CA SER A 542 39.30 7.08 -28.26
C SER A 542 39.18 6.00 -27.19
N ALA A 543 40.14 5.06 -27.17
CA ALA A 543 40.35 4.13 -26.06
C ALA A 543 41.07 4.84 -24.89
N GLY A 544 40.39 5.78 -24.24
CA GLY A 544 40.79 6.34 -22.96
C GLY A 544 40.40 5.40 -21.83
N VAL A 545 41.32 5.13 -20.90
CA VAL A 545 41.03 4.30 -19.71
C VAL A 545 40.08 5.08 -18.79
N ALA A 546 38.82 4.67 -18.76
CA ALA A 546 37.76 5.28 -17.94
C ALA A 546 37.80 4.75 -16.48
N ASP A 547 38.89 5.02 -15.77
CA ASP A 547 39.07 4.62 -14.38
C ASP A 547 38.68 5.75 -13.40
N HIS A 548 37.35 5.95 -13.23
CA HIS A 548 36.74 6.46 -11.99
C HIS A 548 35.20 6.55 -12.07
N ASP A 549 34.50 5.41 -11.95
CA ASP A 549 33.04 5.38 -11.73
C ASP A 549 32.69 5.79 -10.28
N VAL A 550 32.90 7.06 -9.94
CA VAL A 550 32.52 7.64 -8.64
C VAL A 550 31.02 7.93 -8.63
N ASN A 551 30.22 6.87 -8.48
CA ASN A 551 28.78 6.99 -8.24
C ASN A 551 28.51 7.89 -7.02
N GLU A 552 28.01 9.10 -7.27
CA GLU A 552 27.80 10.10 -6.22
C GLU A 552 26.53 9.77 -5.42
N TYR A 553 26.69 9.25 -4.20
CA TYR A 553 25.56 8.84 -3.36
C TYR A 553 25.05 9.97 -2.45
N VAL A 554 23.86 10.50 -2.74
CA VAL A 554 23.14 11.37 -1.81
C VAL A 554 22.62 10.55 -0.62
N GLN A 555 23.11 10.87 0.57
CA GLN A 555 22.67 10.24 1.82
C GLN A 555 21.35 10.87 2.29
N MET A 556 20.27 10.08 2.30
CA MET A 556 18.94 10.52 2.75
C MET A 556 18.60 10.04 4.18
N ARG A 557 19.62 9.66 4.97
CA ARG A 557 19.49 9.25 6.39
C ARG A 557 18.67 10.27 7.19
N ASN A 558 17.95 9.81 8.21
CA ASN A 558 17.33 10.70 9.19
C ASN A 558 18.35 11.66 9.84
N HIS A 559 17.87 12.87 10.17
CA HIS A 559 18.62 13.80 11.00
C HIS A 559 18.75 13.24 12.42
N TRP A 560 19.81 13.59 13.16
CA TRP A 560 20.06 13.00 14.48
C TRP A 560 18.91 13.25 15.47
N ILE A 561 18.23 14.40 15.36
CA ILE A 561 17.03 14.72 16.16
C ILE A 561 15.87 13.78 15.83
N THR A 562 15.57 13.52 14.54
CA THR A 562 14.47 12.61 14.19
C THR A 562 14.80 11.14 14.45
N ALA A 563 16.08 10.77 14.40
CA ALA A 563 16.55 9.47 14.89
C ALA A 563 16.36 9.33 16.42
N ALA A 564 16.76 10.33 17.20
CA ALA A 564 16.57 10.34 18.65
C ALA A 564 15.08 10.29 19.05
N PHE A 565 14.23 11.05 18.35
CA PHE A 565 12.78 11.04 18.57
C PHE A 565 12.13 9.69 18.20
N ALA A 566 12.61 9.04 17.12
CA ALA A 566 12.16 7.69 16.76
C ALA A 566 12.50 6.65 17.84
N VAL A 567 13.73 6.71 18.38
CA VAL A 567 14.17 5.83 19.48
C VAL A 567 13.39 6.13 20.78
N LEU A 568 13.06 7.40 21.04
CA LEU A 568 12.21 7.78 22.18
C LEU A 568 10.79 7.20 22.04
N ILE A 569 10.15 7.35 20.87
CA ILE A 569 8.83 6.76 20.61
C ILE A 569 8.88 5.24 20.79
N TRP A 570 9.87 4.56 20.21
CA TRP A 570 10.05 3.12 20.39
C TRP A 570 10.25 2.72 21.85
N GLY A 571 11.02 3.50 22.62
CA GLY A 571 11.19 3.29 24.06
C GLY A 571 9.88 3.44 24.85
N VAL A 572 9.05 4.44 24.52
CA VAL A 572 7.71 4.61 25.11
C VAL A 572 6.81 3.41 24.78
N ILE A 573 6.79 2.98 23.51
CA ILE A 573 6.03 1.82 23.05
C ILE A 573 6.47 0.54 23.80
N VAL A 574 7.77 0.29 23.94
CA VAL A 574 8.32 -0.85 24.69
C VAL A 574 7.88 -0.80 26.16
N VAL A 575 8.01 0.35 26.84
CA VAL A 575 7.63 0.50 28.25
C VAL A 575 6.13 0.31 28.45
N MET A 576 5.30 0.87 27.55
CA MET A 576 3.84 0.71 27.61
C MET A 576 3.41 -0.74 27.35
N ASN A 577 4.04 -1.45 26.41
CA ASN A 577 3.75 -2.88 26.20
C ASN A 577 4.18 -3.77 27.37
N VAL A 578 5.32 -3.47 28.02
CA VAL A 578 5.71 -4.17 29.26
C VAL A 578 4.71 -3.88 30.39
N ALA A 579 4.24 -2.63 30.52
CA ALA A 579 3.22 -2.27 31.50
C ALA A 579 1.89 -2.99 31.23
N ALA A 580 1.44 -3.05 29.97
CA ALA A 580 0.23 -3.78 29.57
C ALA A 580 0.32 -5.26 29.93
N LEU A 581 1.41 -5.94 29.52
CA LEU A 581 1.67 -7.35 29.86
C LEU A 581 1.66 -7.61 31.37
N VAL A 582 2.22 -6.69 32.17
CA VAL A 582 2.20 -6.79 33.64
C VAL A 582 0.79 -6.61 34.19
N PHE A 583 0.01 -5.63 33.73
CA PHE A 583 -1.36 -5.44 34.21
C PHE A 583 -2.30 -6.59 33.80
N THR A 584 -2.16 -7.12 32.59
CA THR A 584 -2.85 -8.36 32.16
C THR A 584 -2.43 -9.56 33.00
N GLY A 585 -1.13 -9.76 33.24
CA GLY A 585 -0.62 -10.83 34.10
C GLY A 585 -1.00 -10.70 35.57
N MET A 586 -1.39 -9.51 36.03
CA MET A 586 -1.88 -9.24 37.39
C MET A 586 -3.41 -9.31 37.52
N GLY A 587 -4.17 -9.51 36.44
CA GLY A 587 -5.64 -9.49 36.48
C GLY A 587 -6.23 -8.10 36.77
N ILE A 588 -5.57 -7.04 36.31
CA ILE A 588 -6.03 -5.63 36.36
C ILE A 588 -6.69 -5.23 35.01
N ALA A 589 -6.84 -6.20 34.11
CA ALA A 589 -7.11 -6.06 32.68
C ALA A 589 -8.50 -6.56 32.28
#